data_AF-A0A7D8V0T9-F1
#
_entry.id   AF-A0A7D8V0T9-F1
#
_cell.length_a   1.000
_cell.length_b   1.000
_cell.length_c   1.000
_cell.angle_alpha   90.00
_cell.angle_beta   90.00
_cell.angle_gamma   90.00
#
_symmetry.space_group_name_H-M   'P 1'
#
loop_
_entity.id
_entity.type
_entity.pdbx_description
1 polymer ?
#
loop_
_entity_poly.entity_id
_entity_poly.type
_entity_poly.pdbx_seq_one_letter_code
_entity_poly.pdbx_strand_id
1 'polypeptide(L)'
;MRRSLKDFEPRLIAPTILFLASKIEEGAIKLRYIINACLAKFEPGAKFYEPVEDLPETHNAGPEYRRWEKEVLAMEEVVLEALCFDMVVEQPWPVLRRSIRGLDTFWVEEAPVSADAMDVEQSEPAARSEVTEAVVNELGWVLLNEGLLSPLGVLYRPETLALATFALIIALVDEAPLSEATAAAAELGARFGLDVAFDPETGATGEDLAGVKGEPASRAPLTYLRRHSTLCPVLQQRHYRSESRPIRPCR
;
A
#
# COMPACT_ATOMS: atom_id res chain seq x y z
N MET A 1 -13.05 -3.33 -12.36
CA MET A 1 -14.53 -3.47 -12.44
C MET A 1 -15.19 -2.96 -13.73
N ARG A 2 -14.52 -2.15 -14.58
CA ARG A 2 -15.15 -1.55 -15.77
C ARG A 2 -15.24 -2.45 -17.01
N ARG A 3 -14.43 -3.50 -17.08
CA ARG A 3 -14.34 -4.42 -18.22
C ARG A 3 -14.57 -5.85 -17.75
N SER A 4 -15.10 -6.69 -18.64
CA SER A 4 -15.36 -8.10 -18.37
C SER A 4 -14.07 -8.92 -18.48
N LEU A 5 -13.93 -9.94 -17.65
CA LEU A 5 -12.83 -10.92 -17.74
C LEU A 5 -12.89 -11.78 -19.01
N LYS A 6 -14.03 -11.75 -19.72
CA LYS A 6 -14.18 -12.45 -21.02
C LYS A 6 -13.48 -11.71 -22.15
N ASP A 7 -13.41 -10.38 -22.05
CA ASP A 7 -12.87 -9.53 -23.11
C ASP A 7 -11.34 -9.45 -23.04
N PHE A 8 -10.78 -9.69 -21.86
CA PHE A 8 -9.35 -9.55 -21.59
C PHE A 8 -8.81 -10.77 -20.84
N GLU A 9 -7.82 -11.43 -21.42
CA GLU A 9 -7.21 -12.60 -20.82
C GLU A 9 -6.33 -12.22 -19.61
N PRO A 10 -6.58 -12.78 -18.40
CA PRO A 10 -5.80 -12.44 -17.21
C PRO A 10 -4.31 -12.72 -17.34
N ARG A 11 -3.93 -13.70 -18.19
CA ARG A 11 -2.53 -14.05 -18.46
C ARG A 11 -1.76 -12.92 -19.15
N LEU A 12 -2.45 -12.08 -19.91
CA LEU A 12 -1.88 -10.92 -20.58
C LEU A 12 -2.02 -9.64 -19.75
N ILE A 13 -3.14 -9.48 -19.02
CA ILE A 13 -3.36 -8.32 -18.15
C ILE A 13 -2.33 -8.28 -17.01
N ALA A 14 -2.09 -9.41 -16.33
CA ALA A 14 -1.20 -9.45 -15.17
C ALA A 14 0.23 -8.94 -15.45
N PRO A 15 0.95 -9.42 -16.48
CA PRO A 15 2.27 -8.87 -16.79
C PRO A 15 2.23 -7.42 -17.29
N THR A 16 1.14 -7.00 -17.94
CA THR A 16 0.95 -5.61 -18.37
C THR A 16 0.80 -4.66 -17.18
N ILE A 17 -0.02 -5.02 -16.19
CA ILE A 17 -0.17 -4.24 -14.94
C ILE A 17 1.16 -4.20 -14.19
N LEU A 18 1.87 -5.33 -14.10
CA LEU A 18 3.18 -5.39 -13.45
C LEU A 18 4.21 -4.49 -14.16
N PHE A 19 4.19 -4.47 -15.50
CA PHE A 19 5.03 -3.59 -16.29
C PHE A 19 4.71 -2.11 -16.03
N LEU A 20 3.44 -1.74 -16.06
CA LEU A 20 2.98 -0.38 -15.74
C LEU A 20 3.37 0.05 -14.33
N ALA A 21 3.10 -0.79 -13.32
CA ALA A 21 3.46 -0.55 -11.93
C ALA A 21 4.96 -0.30 -11.77
N SER A 22 5.81 -1.09 -12.44
CA SER A 22 7.27 -0.91 -12.37
C SER A 22 7.74 0.44 -12.93
N LYS A 23 7.02 1.01 -13.90
CA LYS A 23 7.35 2.33 -14.45
C LYS A 23 6.96 3.47 -13.52
N ILE A 24 5.98 3.26 -12.65
CA ILE A 24 5.47 4.28 -11.71
C ILE A 24 6.34 4.31 -10.44
N GLU A 25 6.70 3.13 -9.90
CA GLU A 25 7.35 2.97 -8.58
C GLU A 25 8.88 3.17 -8.59
N GLU A 26 9.42 4.04 -9.46
CA GLU A 26 10.85 4.37 -9.62
C GLU A 26 11.82 3.19 -9.87
N GLY A 27 11.32 1.95 -9.92
CA GLY A 27 12.04 0.70 -10.17
C GLY A 27 11.73 0.11 -11.55
N ALA A 28 11.95 0.87 -12.63
CA ALA A 28 11.57 0.47 -13.98
C ALA A 28 12.22 -0.85 -14.42
N ILE A 29 11.40 -1.89 -14.58
CA ILE A 29 11.84 -3.18 -15.08
C ILE A 29 11.81 -3.14 -16.61
N LYS A 30 12.91 -3.53 -17.25
CA LYS A 30 12.95 -3.65 -18.72
C LYS A 30 11.94 -4.70 -19.17
N LEU A 31 11.16 -4.38 -20.20
CA LEU A 31 10.12 -5.25 -20.75
C LEU A 31 10.60 -6.69 -21.01
N ARG A 32 11.84 -6.87 -21.48
CA ARG A 32 12.46 -8.17 -21.71
C ARG A 32 12.42 -9.13 -20.51
N TYR A 33 12.58 -8.63 -19.29
CA TYR A 33 12.57 -9.48 -18.09
C TYR A 33 11.16 -9.96 -17.77
N ILE A 34 10.16 -9.10 -17.98
CA ILE A 34 8.75 -9.44 -17.80
C ILE A 34 8.34 -10.49 -18.82
N ILE A 35 8.70 -10.31 -20.10
CA ILE A 35 8.39 -11.28 -21.15
C ILE A 35 9.10 -12.62 -20.90
N ASN A 36 10.37 -12.62 -20.52
CA ASN A 36 11.07 -13.87 -20.20
C ASN A 36 10.41 -14.59 -19.02
N ALA A 37 9.90 -13.87 -18.02
CA ALA A 37 9.13 -14.46 -16.93
C ALA A 37 7.78 -15.03 -17.42
N CYS A 38 7.11 -14.36 -18.35
CA CYS A 38 5.90 -14.87 -19.01
C CYS A 38 6.19 -16.16 -19.79
N LEU A 39 7.26 -16.19 -20.58
CA LEU A 39 7.66 -17.38 -21.35
C LEU A 39 7.98 -18.55 -20.41
N ALA A 40 8.77 -18.30 -19.36
CA ALA A 40 9.10 -19.33 -18.37
C ALA A 40 7.86 -19.92 -17.68
N LYS A 41 6.82 -19.10 -17.46
CA LYS A 41 5.59 -19.51 -16.75
C LYS A 41 4.52 -20.12 -17.65
N PHE A 42 4.34 -19.61 -18.86
CA PHE A 42 3.19 -19.93 -19.71
C PHE A 42 3.56 -20.70 -20.98
N GLU A 43 4.81 -20.64 -21.44
CA GLU A 43 5.27 -21.26 -22.69
C GLU A 43 6.54 -22.08 -22.40
N PRO A 44 6.43 -23.21 -21.66
CA PRO A 44 7.59 -24.02 -21.30
C PRO A 44 8.26 -24.57 -22.57
N GLY A 45 9.56 -24.28 -22.73
CA GLY A 45 10.35 -24.67 -23.90
C GLY A 45 10.52 -23.56 -24.95
N ALA A 46 9.89 -22.39 -24.77
CA ALA A 46 10.14 -21.23 -25.60
C ALA A 46 11.55 -20.66 -25.37
N LYS A 47 12.18 -20.15 -26.43
CA LYS A 47 13.50 -19.52 -26.35
C LYS A 47 13.39 -18.16 -25.67
N PHE A 48 14.13 -17.97 -24.58
CA PHE A 48 14.24 -16.66 -23.91
C PHE A 48 15.03 -15.68 -24.76
N TYR A 49 14.74 -14.40 -24.57
CA TYR A 49 15.54 -13.33 -25.15
C TYR A 49 16.71 -13.01 -24.25
N GLU A 50 17.92 -13.21 -24.79
CA GLU A 50 19.16 -12.75 -24.19
C GLU A 50 19.86 -11.80 -25.17
N PRO A 51 20.22 -10.58 -24.74
CA PRO A 51 20.95 -9.65 -25.59
C PRO A 51 22.39 -10.14 -25.75
N VAL A 52 22.74 -10.63 -26.94
CA VAL A 52 24.13 -10.94 -27.31
C VAL A 52 24.68 -9.75 -28.10
N GLU A 53 25.79 -9.16 -27.63
CA GLU A 53 26.38 -7.92 -28.19
C GLU A 53 26.75 -8.05 -29.68
N ASP A 54 27.06 -9.25 -30.15
CA ASP A 54 27.55 -9.52 -31.50
C ASP A 54 26.45 -9.87 -32.53
N LEU A 55 25.18 -9.93 -32.11
CA LEU A 55 24.07 -10.36 -32.98
C LEU A 55 22.97 -9.30 -33.05
N PRO A 56 22.37 -9.09 -34.24
CA PRO A 56 21.21 -8.21 -34.38
C PRO A 56 20.08 -8.67 -33.45
N GLU A 57 19.37 -7.73 -32.84
CA GLU A 57 18.22 -8.00 -31.94
C GLU A 57 17.18 -8.92 -32.59
N THR A 58 17.07 -8.89 -33.92
CA THR A 58 16.18 -9.72 -34.72
C THR A 58 16.56 -11.20 -34.81
N HIS A 59 17.77 -11.61 -34.43
CA HIS A 59 18.16 -13.04 -34.41
C HIS A 59 18.05 -13.67 -33.00
N ASN A 60 17.97 -12.84 -31.97
CA ASN A 60 17.97 -13.30 -30.57
C ASN A 60 16.57 -13.60 -30.04
N ALA A 61 15.54 -12.89 -30.51
CA ALA A 61 14.15 -13.07 -30.08
C ALA A 61 13.43 -14.20 -30.83
N GLY A 62 12.88 -15.18 -30.09
CA GLY A 62 11.95 -16.19 -30.63
C GLY A 62 10.62 -15.59 -31.11
N PRO A 63 9.86 -16.30 -31.96
CA PRO A 63 8.55 -15.82 -32.42
C PRO A 63 7.56 -15.62 -31.27
N GLU A 64 7.62 -16.46 -30.23
CA GLU A 64 6.79 -16.34 -29.03
C GLU A 64 7.11 -15.08 -28.25
N TYR A 65 8.40 -14.76 -28.09
CA TYR A 65 8.84 -13.53 -27.42
C TYR A 65 8.24 -12.30 -28.11
N ARG A 66 8.34 -12.23 -29.43
CA ARG A 66 7.78 -11.10 -30.22
C ARG A 66 6.27 -11.01 -30.15
N ARG A 67 5.58 -12.15 -30.05
CA ARG A 67 4.12 -12.18 -29.85
C ARG A 67 3.78 -11.52 -28.52
N TRP A 68 4.39 -11.99 -27.43
CA TRP A 68 4.20 -11.44 -26.09
C TRP A 68 4.57 -9.96 -26.00
N GLU A 69 5.67 -9.55 -26.62
CA GLU A 69 6.10 -8.15 -26.69
C GLU A 69 5.00 -7.26 -27.30
N LYS A 70 4.49 -7.64 -28.47
CA LYS A 70 3.43 -6.90 -29.15
C LYS A 70 2.13 -6.89 -28.37
N GLU A 71 1.75 -8.04 -27.79
CA GLU A 71 0.51 -8.18 -27.02
C GLU A 71 0.54 -7.35 -25.73
N VAL A 72 1.66 -7.36 -24.99
CA VAL A 72 1.82 -6.57 -23.76
C VAL A 72 1.79 -5.08 -24.07
N LEU A 73 2.49 -4.63 -25.13
CA LEU A 73 2.49 -3.22 -25.53
C LEU A 73 1.10 -2.76 -26.01
N ALA A 74 0.37 -3.59 -26.75
CA ALA A 74 -1.00 -3.27 -27.15
C ALA A 74 -1.97 -3.23 -25.95
N MET A 75 -1.81 -4.16 -25.00
CA MET A 75 -2.63 -4.20 -23.79
C MET A 75 -2.36 -3.00 -22.88
N GLU A 76 -1.12 -2.50 -22.87
CA GLU A 76 -0.72 -1.35 -22.07
C GLU A 76 -1.60 -0.13 -22.35
N GLU A 77 -1.81 0.20 -23.62
CA GLU A 77 -2.65 1.33 -24.04
C GLU A 77 -4.09 1.17 -23.53
N VAL A 78 -4.63 -0.05 -23.63
CA VAL A 78 -6.00 -0.35 -23.17
C VAL A 78 -6.12 -0.24 -21.65
N VAL A 79 -5.12 -0.69 -20.90
CA VAL A 79 -5.11 -0.59 -19.43
C VAL A 79 -5.02 0.87 -18.99
N LEU A 80 -4.17 1.67 -19.64
CA LEU A 80 -4.04 3.10 -19.36
C LEU A 80 -5.36 3.85 -19.60
N GLU A 81 -6.05 3.56 -20.70
CA GLU A 81 -7.38 4.13 -20.98
C GLU A 81 -8.41 3.68 -19.93
N ALA A 82 -8.41 2.39 -19.57
CA ALA A 82 -9.36 1.84 -18.59
C ALA A 82 -9.20 2.47 -17.19
N LEU A 83 -7.96 2.79 -16.80
CA LEU A 83 -7.62 3.50 -15.56
C LEU A 83 -7.82 5.02 -15.66
N CYS A 84 -8.22 5.55 -16.81
CA CYS A 84 -8.27 7.00 -17.07
C CYS A 84 -6.92 7.70 -16.80
N PHE A 85 -5.81 7.00 -17.02
CA PHE A 85 -4.46 7.47 -16.69
C PHE A 85 -4.25 7.80 -15.19
N ASP A 86 -5.15 7.34 -14.32
CA ASP A 86 -4.99 7.43 -12.88
C ASP A 86 -4.14 6.25 -12.39
N MET A 87 -2.85 6.53 -12.23
CA MET A 87 -1.83 5.54 -11.87
C MET A 87 -1.32 5.70 -10.44
N VAL A 88 -1.83 6.70 -9.71
CA VAL A 88 -1.43 6.92 -8.32
C VAL A 88 -2.32 6.09 -7.42
N VAL A 89 -1.76 5.01 -6.89
CA VAL A 89 -2.49 4.11 -5.99
C VAL A 89 -2.04 4.38 -4.56
N GLU A 90 -2.96 4.86 -3.74
CA GLU A 90 -2.72 5.02 -2.31
C GLU A 90 -2.76 3.64 -1.63
N GLN A 91 -1.69 3.32 -0.91
CA GLN A 91 -1.56 2.05 -0.21
C GLN A 91 -1.91 2.21 1.28
N PRO A 92 -2.56 1.22 1.91
CA PRO A 92 -2.92 1.28 3.34
C PRO A 92 -1.68 1.16 4.25
N TRP A 93 -0.61 0.51 3.80
CA TRP A 93 0.59 0.28 4.61
C TRP A 93 1.29 1.56 5.10
N PRO A 94 1.57 2.57 4.23
CA PRO A 94 2.08 3.86 4.69
C PRO A 94 1.23 4.54 5.77
N VAL A 95 -0.10 4.42 5.69
CA VAL A 95 -1.02 4.98 6.68
C VAL A 95 -0.86 4.25 8.00
N LEU A 96 -0.95 2.92 7.99
CA LEU A 96 -0.75 2.09 9.19
C LEU A 96 0.58 2.41 9.87
N ARG A 97 1.68 2.34 9.11
CA ARG A 97 3.04 2.60 9.62
C ARG A 97 3.20 4.00 10.19
N ARG A 98 2.52 5.01 9.65
CA ARG A 98 2.56 6.37 10.19
C ARG A 98 1.79 6.48 11.50
N SER A 99 0.62 5.87 11.58
CA SER A 99 -0.28 5.95 12.74
C SER A 99 0.26 5.24 13.98
N ILE A 100 0.98 4.13 13.79
CA ILE A 100 1.51 3.30 14.87
C ILE A 100 2.86 3.79 15.42
N ARG A 101 3.45 4.85 14.86
CA ARG A 101 4.73 5.36 15.36
C ARG A 101 4.58 5.85 16.80
N GLY A 102 5.45 5.35 17.66
CA GLY A 102 5.42 5.65 19.09
C GLY A 102 4.23 5.01 19.80
N LEU A 103 3.66 3.93 19.26
CA LEU A 103 2.60 3.18 19.95
C LEU A 103 3.09 2.69 21.32
N ASP A 104 4.35 2.27 21.41
CA ASP A 104 4.97 1.78 22.63
C ASP A 104 4.97 2.80 23.78
N THR A 105 4.97 4.11 23.49
CA THR A 105 4.91 5.15 24.54
C THR A 105 3.48 5.47 24.97
N PHE A 106 2.49 5.26 24.10
CA PHE A 106 1.09 5.61 24.36
C PHE A 106 0.45 4.71 25.41
N TRP A 107 0.67 3.40 25.32
CA TRP A 107 0.18 2.45 26.31
C TRP A 107 0.88 2.55 27.69
N VAL A 108 2.00 3.26 27.76
CA VAL A 108 2.76 3.47 29.00
C VAL A 108 2.30 4.73 29.75
N GLU A 109 1.86 5.78 29.04
CA GLU A 109 1.43 7.05 29.65
C GLU A 109 0.07 6.96 30.38
N GLU A 110 -0.78 5.99 30.04
CA GLU A 110 -2.04 5.74 30.76
C GLU A 110 -1.85 5.00 32.10
N ALA A 111 -0.63 4.57 32.43
CA ALA A 111 -0.34 4.08 33.77
C ALA A 111 -0.37 5.27 34.75
N PRO A 112 -1.32 5.33 35.71
CA PRO A 112 -1.26 6.36 36.73
C PRO A 112 0.01 6.14 37.53
N VAL A 113 0.98 7.04 37.38
CA VAL A 113 2.07 7.18 38.34
C VAL A 113 1.44 7.86 39.56
N SER A 114 0.62 7.12 40.31
CA SER A 114 0.18 7.54 41.64
C SER A 114 1.38 7.41 42.58
N ALA A 115 2.27 8.39 42.52
CA ALA A 115 3.02 8.77 43.70
C ALA A 115 2.00 9.31 44.71
N ASP A 116 1.90 8.64 45.85
CA ASP A 116 1.03 8.91 46.99
C ASP A 116 -0.34 8.21 46.99
N ALA A 117 -0.35 6.93 47.37
CA ALA A 117 -1.40 6.35 48.21
C ALA A 117 -0.91 5.04 48.88
N MET A 118 -0.67 5.12 50.19
CA MET A 118 -0.72 3.93 51.05
C MET A 118 -2.17 3.43 51.10
N ASP A 119 -2.34 2.11 51.05
CA ASP A 119 -3.56 1.35 51.36
C ASP A 119 -4.75 1.42 50.37
N VAL A 120 -4.75 0.58 49.32
CA VAL A 120 -5.98 0.01 48.72
C VAL A 120 -5.70 -1.41 48.19
N GLU A 121 -6.61 -2.33 48.51
CA GLU A 121 -6.65 -3.73 48.13
C GLU A 121 -6.62 -3.98 46.62
N GLN A 122 -5.87 -5.02 46.23
CA GLN A 122 -6.01 -5.88 45.04
C GLN A 122 -7.02 -5.41 43.96
N SER A 123 -6.66 -4.40 43.16
CA SER A 123 -7.14 -4.31 41.78
C SER A 123 -6.10 -4.98 40.89
N GLU A 124 -6.49 -6.03 40.17
CA GLU A 124 -5.64 -6.65 39.13
C GLU A 124 -5.10 -5.57 38.19
N PRO A 125 -3.82 -5.62 37.80
CA PRO A 125 -3.31 -4.67 36.82
C PRO A 125 -4.11 -4.85 35.53
N ALA A 126 -4.82 -3.81 35.10
CA ALA A 126 -5.47 -3.80 33.79
C ALA A 126 -4.47 -4.33 32.76
N ALA A 127 -4.86 -5.41 32.06
CA ALA A 127 -3.99 -6.15 31.18
C ALA A 127 -3.34 -5.17 30.20
N ARG A 128 -2.02 -5.00 30.30
CA ARG A 128 -1.27 -4.23 29.32
C ARG A 128 -1.47 -4.93 27.99
N SER A 129 -2.01 -4.23 27.00
CA SER A 129 -2.07 -4.75 25.63
C SER A 129 -0.65 -5.18 25.23
N GLU A 130 -0.50 -6.40 24.74
CA GLU A 130 0.79 -6.93 24.27
C GLU A 130 1.15 -6.37 22.88
N VAL A 131 0.27 -5.52 22.33
CA VAL A 131 0.38 -4.90 21.02
C VAL A 131 1.46 -3.81 21.02
N THR A 132 2.67 -4.20 20.61
CA THR A 132 3.79 -3.29 20.39
C THR A 132 3.88 -2.83 18.94
N GLU A 133 4.60 -1.72 18.69
CA GLU A 133 4.86 -1.20 17.34
C GLU A 133 5.53 -2.27 16.45
N ALA A 134 6.44 -3.07 17.01
CA ALA A 134 7.10 -4.16 16.28
C ALA A 134 6.12 -5.25 15.83
N VAL A 135 5.22 -5.69 16.71
CA VAL A 135 4.22 -6.72 16.40
C VAL A 135 3.27 -6.24 15.30
N VAL A 136 2.82 -4.98 15.38
CA VAL A 136 1.93 -4.41 14.38
C VAL A 136 2.61 -4.24 13.03
N ASN A 137 3.92 -3.92 13.00
CA ASN A 137 4.66 -3.85 11.75
C ASN A 137 4.75 -5.22 11.05
N GLU A 138 5.11 -6.27 11.77
CA GLU A 138 5.26 -7.61 11.20
C GLU A 138 3.91 -8.19 10.73
N LEU A 139 2.89 -8.16 11.60
CA LEU A 139 1.57 -8.71 11.28
C LEU A 139 0.79 -7.83 10.29
N GLY A 140 0.91 -6.51 10.41
CA GLY A 140 0.19 -5.55 9.57
C GLY A 140 0.59 -5.65 8.11
N TRP A 141 1.87 -5.87 7.81
CA TRP A 141 2.32 -6.07 6.44
C TRP A 141 1.70 -7.33 5.82
N VAL A 142 1.67 -8.43 6.57
CA VAL A 142 1.11 -9.70 6.11
C VAL A 142 -0.40 -9.57 5.86
N LEU A 143 -1.14 -9.05 6.85
CA LEU A 143 -2.59 -8.94 6.77
C LEU A 143 -3.05 -8.00 5.64
N LEU A 144 -2.35 -6.89 5.42
CA LEU A 144 -2.69 -5.98 4.32
C LEU A 144 -2.45 -6.62 2.95
N ASN A 145 -1.36 -7.39 2.79
CA ASN A 145 -1.09 -8.11 1.53
C ASN A 145 -2.12 -9.21 1.26
N GLU A 146 -2.53 -9.97 2.28
CA GLU A 146 -3.64 -10.93 2.16
C GLU A 146 -4.96 -10.21 1.81
N GLY A 147 -5.16 -9.01 2.35
CA GLY A 147 -6.29 -8.14 2.01
C GLY A 147 -6.38 -7.80 0.52
N LEU A 148 -5.27 -7.71 -0.20
CA LEU A 148 -5.24 -7.44 -1.64
C LEU A 148 -5.80 -8.59 -2.51
N LEU A 149 -5.95 -9.79 -1.95
CA LEU A 149 -6.62 -10.92 -2.61
C LEU A 149 -8.14 -10.73 -2.68
N SER A 150 -8.67 -9.77 -1.93
CA SER A 150 -10.07 -9.42 -1.86
C SER A 150 -10.33 -8.05 -2.52
N PRO A 151 -11.59 -7.72 -2.89
CA PRO A 151 -11.90 -6.44 -3.52
C PRO A 151 -11.82 -5.23 -2.58
N LEU A 152 -11.30 -5.39 -1.35
CA LEU A 152 -11.29 -4.36 -0.31
C LEU A 152 -10.60 -3.06 -0.76
N GLY A 153 -9.50 -3.14 -1.49
CA GLY A 153 -8.81 -1.96 -2.03
C GLY A 153 -9.60 -1.14 -3.06
N VAL A 154 -10.71 -1.69 -3.57
CA VAL A 154 -11.63 -0.96 -4.47
C VAL A 154 -12.85 -0.43 -3.71
N LEU A 155 -13.22 -1.07 -2.59
CA LEU A 155 -14.43 -0.76 -1.84
C LEU A 155 -14.20 0.29 -0.75
N TYR A 156 -13.01 0.29 -0.14
CA TYR A 156 -12.72 1.12 1.02
C TYR A 156 -11.45 1.94 0.80
N ARG A 157 -11.41 3.07 1.50
CA ARG A 157 -10.23 3.96 1.52
C ARG A 157 -9.06 3.32 2.27
N PRO A 158 -7.80 3.66 1.93
CA PRO A 158 -6.62 3.10 2.58
C PRO A 158 -6.58 3.36 4.09
N GLU A 159 -7.12 4.47 4.58
CA GLU A 159 -7.20 4.77 6.02
C GLU A 159 -8.11 3.79 6.76
N THR A 160 -9.27 3.48 6.17
CA THR A 160 -10.24 2.53 6.74
C THR A 160 -9.65 1.13 6.78
N LEU A 161 -8.95 0.71 5.73
CA LEU A 161 -8.26 -0.58 5.69
C LEU A 161 -7.15 -0.65 6.72
N ALA A 162 -6.35 0.41 6.87
CA ALA A 162 -5.29 0.47 7.88
C ALA A 162 -5.83 0.36 9.31
N LEU A 163 -6.92 1.10 9.64
CA LEU A 163 -7.56 1.03 10.94
C LEU A 163 -8.18 -0.36 11.20
N ALA A 164 -8.86 -0.94 10.21
CA ALA A 164 -9.45 -2.26 10.32
C ALA A 164 -8.39 -3.35 10.54
N THR A 165 -7.25 -3.28 9.83
CA THR A 165 -6.13 -4.18 10.07
C THR A 165 -5.54 -3.99 11.47
N PHE A 166 -5.43 -2.76 11.95
CA PHE A 166 -4.94 -2.51 13.31
C PHE A 166 -5.88 -3.11 14.36
N ALA A 167 -7.20 -2.93 14.23
CA ALA A 167 -8.18 -3.56 15.11
C ALA A 167 -8.11 -5.09 15.07
N LEU A 168 -7.90 -5.70 13.89
CA LEU A 168 -7.71 -7.15 13.77
C LEU A 168 -6.44 -7.62 14.49
N ILE A 169 -5.35 -6.85 14.44
CA ILE A 169 -4.11 -7.20 15.14
C ILE A 169 -4.31 -7.15 16.65
N ILE A 170 -5.00 -6.13 17.17
CA ILE A 170 -5.34 -6.06 18.59
C ILE A 170 -6.15 -7.30 19.00
N ALA A 171 -7.21 -7.63 18.25
CA ALA A 171 -8.04 -8.80 18.53
C ALA A 171 -7.24 -10.12 18.51
N LEU A 172 -6.26 -10.23 17.60
CA LEU A 172 -5.43 -11.44 17.47
C LEU A 172 -4.37 -11.57 18.57
N VAL A 173 -3.77 -10.45 18.98
CA VAL A 173 -2.66 -10.44 19.96
C VAL A 173 -3.19 -10.51 21.38
N ASP A 174 -4.21 -9.72 21.70
CA ASP A 174 -4.79 -9.66 23.05
C ASP A 174 -5.87 -10.74 23.27
N GLU A 175 -6.11 -11.61 22.26
CA GLU A 175 -7.17 -12.63 22.26
C GLU A 175 -8.57 -12.06 22.63
N ALA A 176 -8.78 -10.78 22.34
CA ALA A 176 -9.98 -10.02 22.69
C ALA A 176 -11.08 -10.14 21.63
N PRO A 177 -12.37 -10.01 22.01
CA PRO A 177 -13.46 -9.95 21.03
C PRO A 177 -13.28 -8.74 20.10
N LEU A 178 -13.64 -8.92 18.82
CA LEU A 178 -13.44 -7.89 17.80
C LEU A 178 -14.08 -6.54 18.16
N SER A 179 -15.20 -6.54 18.88
CA SER A 179 -15.87 -5.31 19.34
C SER A 179 -15.00 -4.47 20.27
N GLU A 180 -14.27 -5.12 21.18
CA GLU A 180 -13.38 -4.47 22.14
C GLU A 180 -12.12 -3.97 21.41
N ALA A 181 -11.55 -4.80 20.55
CA ALA A 181 -10.40 -4.42 19.73
C ALA A 181 -10.71 -3.26 18.77
N THR A 182 -11.92 -3.21 18.20
CA THR A 182 -12.36 -2.07 17.38
C THR A 182 -12.55 -0.81 18.20
N ALA A 183 -12.99 -0.93 19.46
CA ALA A 183 -13.12 0.22 20.35
C ALA A 183 -11.75 0.81 20.70
N ALA A 184 -10.80 -0.05 21.11
CA ALA A 184 -9.41 0.33 21.37
C ALA A 184 -8.74 0.96 20.14
N ALA A 185 -8.96 0.40 18.95
CA ALA A 185 -8.45 0.97 17.70
C ALA A 185 -9.06 2.36 17.40
N ALA A 186 -10.35 2.55 17.69
CA ALA A 186 -11.07 3.80 17.41
C ALA A 186 -10.53 4.99 18.23
N GLU A 187 -9.99 4.76 19.43
CA GLU A 187 -9.31 5.81 20.22
C GLU A 187 -8.13 6.43 19.47
N LEU A 188 -7.46 5.63 18.63
CA LEU A 188 -6.37 6.09 17.76
C LEU A 188 -6.85 6.49 16.36
N GLY A 189 -8.16 6.49 16.08
CA GLY A 189 -8.76 6.77 14.77
C GLY A 189 -8.29 8.10 14.15
N ALA A 190 -8.13 9.14 14.97
CA ALA A 190 -7.64 10.45 14.53
C ALA A 190 -6.22 10.38 13.92
N ARG A 191 -5.37 9.46 14.37
CA ARG A 191 -4.02 9.24 13.80
C ARG A 191 -4.07 8.64 12.41
N PHE A 192 -5.08 7.81 12.15
CA PHE A 192 -5.38 7.27 10.83
C PHE A 192 -6.10 8.28 9.93
N GLY A 193 -6.39 9.48 10.42
CA GLY A 193 -7.13 10.51 9.68
C GLY A 193 -8.63 10.23 9.57
N LEU A 194 -9.16 9.39 10.47
CA LEU A 194 -10.57 9.02 10.55
C LEU A 194 -11.22 9.65 11.78
N ASP A 195 -12.43 10.18 11.60
CA ASP A 195 -13.32 10.58 12.68
C ASP A 195 -14.29 9.44 12.98
N VAL A 196 -13.83 8.51 13.81
CA VAL A 196 -14.60 7.35 14.26
C VAL A 196 -14.37 7.18 15.76
N ALA A 197 -15.45 7.20 16.52
CA ALA A 197 -15.49 6.84 17.93
C ALA A 197 -16.36 5.61 18.11
N PHE A 198 -15.99 4.73 19.03
CA PHE A 198 -16.80 3.56 19.35
C PHE A 198 -17.31 3.70 20.78
N ASP A 199 -18.63 3.66 20.93
CA ASP A 199 -19.27 3.62 22.24
C ASP A 199 -19.95 2.25 22.38
N PRO A 200 -19.72 1.49 23.48
CA PRO A 200 -20.35 0.19 23.69
C PRO A 200 -21.88 0.22 23.68
N GLU A 201 -22.53 1.34 24.02
CA GLU A 201 -24.00 1.44 24.04
C GLU A 201 -24.60 1.89 22.70
N THR A 202 -23.99 2.88 22.05
CA THR A 202 -24.51 3.47 20.80
C THR A 202 -23.86 2.90 19.53
N GLY A 203 -22.79 2.12 19.68
CA GLY A 203 -22.01 1.54 18.60
C GLY A 203 -21.00 2.53 18.01
N ALA A 204 -20.57 2.28 16.77
CA ALA A 204 -19.69 3.21 16.08
C ALA A 204 -20.43 4.51 15.73
N THR A 205 -19.84 5.65 16.10
CA THR A 205 -20.27 7.01 15.75
C THR A 205 -19.14 7.77 15.05
N GLY A 206 -19.46 8.78 14.23
CA GLY A 206 -18.47 9.58 13.49
C GLY A 206 -18.86 9.87 12.03
N GLU A 207 -18.32 10.94 11.46
CA GLU A 207 -18.63 11.38 10.10
C GLU A 207 -18.20 10.35 9.04
N ASP A 208 -17.09 9.65 9.27
CA ASP A 208 -16.51 8.72 8.30
C ASP A 208 -17.28 7.39 8.19
N LEU A 209 -18.23 7.12 9.09
CA LEU A 209 -19.09 5.93 9.04
C LEU A 209 -20.11 5.99 7.91
N ALA A 210 -20.48 7.19 7.46
CA ALA A 210 -21.36 7.36 6.30
C ALA A 210 -20.76 6.68 5.05
N GLY A 211 -19.45 6.83 4.86
CA GLY A 211 -18.73 6.24 3.73
C GLY A 211 -18.73 4.70 3.73
N VAL A 212 -18.76 4.07 4.90
CA VAL A 212 -18.83 2.60 5.04
C VAL A 212 -20.26 2.10 4.83
N LYS A 213 -21.27 2.86 5.25
CA LYS A 213 -22.70 2.53 5.06
C LYS A 213 -23.21 2.83 3.64
N GLY A 214 -22.36 3.37 2.77
CA GLY A 214 -22.73 3.76 1.40
C GLY A 214 -23.55 5.05 1.34
N GLU A 215 -23.56 5.83 2.41
CA GLU A 215 -24.18 7.15 2.47
C GLU A 215 -23.19 8.21 1.93
N PRO A 216 -23.67 9.26 1.23
CA PRO A 216 -22.79 10.28 0.70
C PRO A 216 -22.12 11.03 1.84
N ALA A 217 -20.81 10.80 2.02
CA ALA A 217 -20.00 11.53 2.98
C ALA A 217 -20.05 13.04 2.63
N SER A 218 -20.30 13.88 3.63
CA SER A 218 -20.51 15.33 3.48
C SER A 218 -19.25 16.14 3.14
N ARG A 219 -18.09 15.49 2.97
CA ARG A 219 -16.86 16.20 2.64
C ARG A 219 -16.82 16.62 1.17
N ALA A 220 -16.48 17.90 0.96
CA ALA A 220 -16.01 18.41 -0.32
C ALA A 220 -14.90 17.50 -0.87
N PRO A 221 -14.80 17.32 -2.20
CA PRO A 221 -13.75 16.49 -2.80
C PRO A 221 -12.42 16.96 -2.22
N LEU A 222 -11.65 16.00 -1.67
CA LEU A 222 -10.28 16.25 -1.25
C LEU A 222 -9.52 16.72 -2.47
N THR A 223 -9.48 18.04 -2.67
CA THR A 223 -8.45 18.70 -3.46
C THR A 223 -7.15 18.14 -2.94
N TYR A 224 -6.39 17.58 -3.86
CA TYR A 224 -5.04 17.04 -3.74
C TYR A 224 -4.07 18.12 -3.20
N LEU A 225 -4.32 18.62 -1.99
CA LEU A 225 -3.51 19.58 -1.29
C LEU A 225 -2.44 18.77 -0.56
N ARG A 226 -1.41 18.42 -1.33
CA ARG A 226 0.00 18.59 -1.01
C ARG A 226 0.28 19.04 0.44
N ARG A 227 0.03 18.18 1.43
CA ARG A 227 0.58 18.31 2.79
C ARG A 227 1.82 17.44 2.93
N HIS A 228 2.75 17.61 1.99
CA HIS A 228 4.15 17.27 2.19
C HIS A 228 4.94 18.58 2.28
N SER A 229 4.82 19.29 3.41
CA SER A 229 5.75 20.37 3.75
C SER A 229 5.73 20.69 5.24
N THR A 230 6.10 19.73 6.07
CA THR A 230 6.77 19.99 7.35
C THR A 230 7.35 18.67 7.83
N LEU A 231 8.62 18.43 7.53
CA LEU A 231 9.64 17.75 8.34
C LEU A 231 10.84 17.37 7.44
N CYS A 232 12.04 17.78 7.89
CA CYS A 232 13.41 17.56 7.35
C CYS A 232 13.96 18.49 6.25
N PRO A 233 14.62 19.61 6.63
CA PRO A 233 15.55 20.33 5.76
C PRO A 233 17.00 19.85 6.01
N VAL A 234 17.37 18.62 5.63
CA VAL A 234 18.79 18.18 5.77
C VAL A 234 19.33 17.34 4.59
N LEU A 235 18.51 16.83 3.65
CA LEU A 235 19.02 15.90 2.62
C LEU A 235 18.93 16.37 1.17
N GLN A 236 18.67 17.65 0.91
CA GLN A 236 18.48 18.17 -0.46
C GLN A 236 19.59 19.10 -0.98
N GLN A 237 20.84 18.91 -0.51
CA GLN A 237 21.99 19.68 -1.01
C GLN A 237 23.15 18.86 -1.59
N ARG A 238 22.99 17.54 -1.79
CA ARG A 238 24.01 16.73 -2.48
C ARG A 238 23.40 15.90 -3.60
N HIS A 239 23.16 16.53 -4.74
CA HIS A 239 23.39 16.00 -6.09
C HIS A 239 22.70 16.88 -7.13
N TYR A 240 23.27 18.06 -7.38
CA TYR A 240 23.13 18.74 -8.67
C TYR A 240 24.38 19.62 -8.88
N ARG A 241 25.52 18.98 -9.15
CA ARG A 241 26.63 19.62 -9.86
C ARG A 241 26.62 19.08 -11.28
N SER A 242 25.98 19.84 -12.16
CA SER A 242 26.09 19.67 -13.60
C SER A 242 27.52 20.00 -14.02
N GLU A 243 28.31 18.99 -14.37
CA GLU A 243 29.54 19.20 -15.14
C GLU A 243 29.17 19.46 -16.61
N SER A 244 29.08 20.74 -16.96
CA SER A 244 29.11 21.22 -18.33
C SER A 244 30.48 20.91 -18.94
N ARG A 245 30.56 19.90 -19.82
CA ARG A 245 31.75 19.68 -20.65
C ARG A 245 31.70 20.60 -21.88
N PRO A 246 32.77 21.35 -22.19
CA PRO A 246 32.83 22.16 -23.40
C PRO A 246 33.10 21.28 -24.64
N ILE A 247 32.32 21.55 -25.69
CA ILE A 247 32.45 21.02 -27.04
C ILE A 247 33.80 21.49 -27.61
N ARG A 248 34.66 20.55 -28.06
CA ARG A 248 35.87 20.90 -28.83
C ARG A 248 35.51 21.07 -30.31
N PRO A 249 36.04 22.09 -31.01
CA PRO A 249 35.87 22.22 -32.45
C PRO A 249 36.76 21.21 -33.18
N CYS A 250 36.20 20.58 -34.21
CA CYS A 250 36.93 19.74 -35.15
C CYS A 250 37.98 20.57 -35.91
N ARG A 251 39.17 19.99 -36.06
CA ARG A 251 40.12 20.30 -37.13
C ARG A 251 40.39 19.02 -37.88
#